data_AF-Q3S3A8-F1
#
_entry.id   AF-Q3S3A8-F1
#
_cell.length_a   1.000
_cell.length_b   1.000
_cell.length_c   1.000
_cell.angle_alpha   90.00
_cell.angle_beta   90.00
_cell.angle_gamma   90.00
#
_symmetry.space_group_name_H-M   'P 1'
#
loop_
_entity.id
_entity.type
_entity.pdbx_description
1 polymer ?
#
loop_
_entity_poly.entity_id
_entity_poly.type
_entity_poly.pdbx_seq_one_letter_code
_entity_poly.pdbx_strand_id
1 'polypeptide(L)'
;AHIDLIMGPKSGPAGAAFTNALSNQKDGFNTLLAVVTPNLPAKPDTLLFNKVTIKGATQAVQMFGPAHGGRRARSVDSVESGVIPRDKADDYCILVGVFIHW
;
A
#
# COMPACT_ATOMS: atom_id res chain seq x y z
N ALA A 1 15.21 -2.15 1.84
CA ALA A 1 13.80 -2.55 1.63
C ALA A 1 13.61 -2.91 0.17
N HIS A 2 12.86 -3.98 -0.14
CA HIS A 2 12.58 -4.39 -1.52
C HIS A 2 11.07 -4.27 -1.81
N ILE A 3 10.73 -3.56 -2.88
CA ILE A 3 9.37 -3.17 -3.25
C ILE A 3 9.03 -3.76 -4.61
N ASP A 4 7.86 -4.40 -4.69
CA ASP A 4 7.20 -4.73 -5.95
C ASP A 4 5.95 -3.86 -6.00
N LEU A 5 5.73 -3.13 -7.09
CA LEU A 5 4.67 -2.12 -7.18
C LEU A 5 3.87 -2.30 -8.46
N ILE A 6 2.55 -2.23 -8.32
CA ILE A 6 1.60 -2.15 -9.43
C ILE A 6 0.78 -0.88 -9.24
N MET A 7 0.58 -0.13 -10.33
CA MET A 7 -0.30 1.03 -10.36
C MET A 7 -1.17 0.96 -11.61
N GLY A 8 -2.42 1.37 -11.49
CA GLY A 8 -3.30 1.49 -12.64
C GLY A 8 -4.68 2.03 -12.26
N PRO A 9 -5.58 2.15 -13.24
CA PRO A 9 -6.94 2.62 -13.01
C PRO A 9 -7.74 1.64 -12.14
N LYS A 10 -8.60 2.19 -11.29
CA LYS A 10 -9.54 1.43 -10.43
C LYS A 10 -10.52 0.57 -11.22
N SER A 11 -10.85 0.95 -12.44
CA SER A 11 -11.71 0.18 -13.35
C SER A 11 -10.99 -0.98 -14.05
N GLY A 12 -9.66 -1.07 -13.92
CA GLY A 12 -8.83 -2.05 -14.62
C GLY A 12 -8.35 -3.22 -13.75
N PRO A 13 -7.39 -4.02 -14.25
CA PRO A 13 -6.83 -5.17 -13.54
C PRO A 13 -6.22 -4.81 -12.18
N ALA A 14 -5.66 -3.60 -12.04
CA ALA A 14 -5.13 -3.11 -10.78
C ALA A 14 -6.24 -2.97 -9.73
N GLY A 15 -7.39 -2.37 -10.08
CA GLY A 15 -8.53 -2.25 -9.17
C GLY A 15 -9.15 -3.60 -8.80
N ALA A 16 -9.25 -4.53 -9.74
CA ALA A 16 -9.70 -5.89 -9.46
C ALA A 16 -8.73 -6.62 -8.51
N ALA A 17 -7.42 -6.51 -8.71
CA ALA A 17 -6.43 -7.07 -7.79
C ALA A 17 -6.50 -6.41 -6.41
N PHE A 18 -6.75 -5.10 -6.36
CA PHE A 18 -6.84 -4.33 -5.12
C PHE A 18 -7.99 -4.81 -4.23
N THR A 19 -9.20 -4.94 -4.76
CA THR A 19 -10.39 -5.37 -4.00
C THR A 19 -10.27 -6.83 -3.55
N ASN A 20 -9.71 -7.69 -4.40
CA ASN A 20 -9.43 -9.08 -4.06
C ASN A 20 -8.38 -9.18 -2.94
N ALA A 21 -7.27 -8.45 -3.03
CA ALA A 21 -6.22 -8.49 -2.02
C ALA A 21 -6.70 -7.92 -0.67
N LEU A 22 -7.48 -6.84 -0.68
CA LEU A 22 -7.99 -6.20 0.54
C LEU A 22 -8.98 -7.11 1.29
N SER A 23 -9.84 -7.82 0.56
CA SER A 23 -10.86 -8.69 1.16
C SER A 23 -10.34 -10.09 1.54
N ASN A 24 -9.12 -10.45 1.12
CA ASN A 24 -8.60 -11.82 1.26
C ASN A 24 -7.40 -11.92 2.20
N GLN A 25 -7.63 -11.69 3.50
CA GLN A 25 -6.61 -11.80 4.54
C GLN A 25 -6.29 -13.28 4.87
N LYS A 26 -5.04 -13.57 5.25
CA LYS A 26 -4.56 -14.91 5.64
C LYS A 26 -3.63 -14.85 6.83
N ASP A 27 -3.45 -15.98 7.52
CA ASP A 27 -2.50 -16.06 8.62
C ASP A 27 -1.07 -15.71 8.14
N GLY A 28 -0.41 -14.83 8.88
CA GLY A 28 0.91 -14.29 8.54
C GLY A 28 0.99 -13.43 7.26
N PHE A 29 -0.10 -13.24 6.51
CA PHE A 29 -0.16 -12.41 5.29
C PHE A 29 -1.36 -11.49 5.33
N ASN A 30 -1.08 -10.22 5.65
CA ASN A 30 -2.10 -9.20 5.82
C ASN A 30 -1.90 -8.04 4.83
N THR A 31 -3.02 -7.48 4.43
CA THR A 31 -3.13 -6.41 3.46
C THR A 31 -3.91 -5.25 4.06
N LEU A 32 -3.35 -4.03 4.03
CA LEU A 32 -3.99 -2.85 4.61
C LEU A 32 -3.92 -1.65 3.66
N LEU A 33 -4.86 -0.72 3.82
CA LEU A 33 -4.80 0.59 3.18
C LEU A 33 -3.69 1.44 3.81
N ALA A 34 -2.91 2.12 2.98
CA ALA A 34 -1.95 3.11 3.43
C ALA A 34 -2.67 4.39 3.86
N VAL A 35 -2.47 4.81 5.12
CA VAL A 35 -3.13 5.98 5.71
C VAL A 35 -2.10 6.97 6.25
N VAL A 36 -2.16 8.22 5.81
CA VAL A 36 -1.30 9.36 6.24
C VAL A 36 -1.28 9.45 7.77
N THR A 37 -2.48 9.43 8.33
CA THR A 37 -2.78 9.29 9.76
C THR A 37 -4.06 8.47 9.91
N PRO A 38 -4.42 7.99 11.12
CA PRO A 38 -5.73 7.40 11.34
C PRO A 38 -6.84 8.30 10.79
N ASN A 39 -7.80 7.70 10.07
CA ASN A 39 -8.91 8.38 9.39
C ASN A 39 -8.52 9.29 8.19
N LEU A 40 -7.27 9.26 7.73
CA LEU A 40 -6.82 10.00 6.53
C LEU A 40 -6.07 9.07 5.55
N PRO A 41 -6.77 8.41 4.62
CA PRO A 41 -6.15 7.54 3.62
C PRO A 41 -5.27 8.34 2.64
N ALA A 42 -4.19 7.72 2.18
CA ALA A 42 -3.38 8.30 1.11
C ALA A 42 -4.11 8.21 -0.24
N LYS A 43 -3.89 9.20 -1.11
CA LYS A 43 -4.32 9.17 -2.52
C LYS A 43 -3.11 9.17 -3.45
N PRO A 44 -3.10 8.38 -4.55
CA PRO A 44 -4.12 7.38 -4.91
C PRO A 44 -4.27 6.27 -3.89
N ASP A 45 -5.43 5.61 -3.88
CA ASP A 45 -5.75 4.57 -2.89
C ASP A 45 -4.66 3.48 -2.96
N THR A 46 -3.92 3.34 -1.87
CA THR A 46 -2.70 2.52 -1.85
C THR A 46 -2.89 1.37 -0.88
N LEU A 47 -2.57 0.17 -1.33
CA LEU A 47 -2.69 -1.07 -0.60
C LEU A 47 -1.30 -1.65 -0.36
N LEU A 48 -1.03 -2.01 0.90
CA LEU A 48 0.24 -2.57 1.35
C LEU A 48 0.05 -4.02 1.75
N PHE A 49 0.90 -4.91 1.26
CA PHE A 49 0.90 -6.33 1.65
C PHE A 49 2.32 -6.84 1.88
N ASN A 50 2.47 -7.78 2.81
CA ASN A 50 3.78 -8.33 3.18
C ASN A 50 4.19 -9.49 2.28
N LYS A 51 5.48 -9.55 1.93
CA LYS A 51 6.09 -10.68 1.22
C LYS A 51 6.67 -11.73 2.17
N VAL A 52 7.04 -11.32 3.38
CA VAL A 52 7.60 -12.19 4.43
C VAL A 52 6.50 -12.47 5.44
N THR A 53 6.31 -13.74 5.79
CA THR A 53 5.33 -14.19 6.79
C THR A 53 5.54 -13.47 8.11
N ILE A 54 4.50 -12.78 8.60
CA ILE A 54 4.50 -12.11 9.91
C ILE A 54 4.21 -13.18 10.97
N LYS A 55 5.17 -13.43 11.86
CA LYS A 55 5.06 -14.46 12.92
C LYS A 55 4.78 -13.87 14.31
N GLY A 56 4.85 -12.56 14.47
CA GLY A 56 4.67 -11.93 15.78
C GLY A 56 4.52 -10.41 15.71
N ALA A 57 4.21 -9.82 16.88
CA ALA A 57 3.87 -8.40 17.01
C ALA A 57 5.00 -7.46 16.53
N THR A 58 6.27 -7.80 16.77
CA THR A 58 7.41 -6.98 16.34
C THR A 58 7.45 -6.77 14.82
N GLN A 59 7.22 -7.85 14.06
CA GLN A 59 7.20 -7.78 12.59
C GLN A 59 5.97 -7.02 12.08
N ALA A 60 4.81 -7.19 12.75
CA ALA A 60 3.63 -6.39 12.46
C ALA A 60 3.88 -4.90 12.68
N VAL A 61 4.52 -4.51 13.79
CA VAL A 61 4.86 -3.10 14.09
C VAL A 61 5.83 -2.54 13.04
N GLN A 62 6.82 -3.30 12.59
CA GLN A 62 7.72 -2.85 11.52
C GLN A 62 6.97 -2.61 10.20
N MET A 63 6.04 -3.51 9.86
CA MET A 63 5.23 -3.40 8.65
C MET A 63 4.27 -2.22 8.68
N PHE A 64 3.58 -2.03 9.81
CA PHE A 64 2.49 -1.06 9.97
C PHE A 64 2.91 0.29 10.58
N GLY A 65 4.13 0.38 11.10
CA GLY A 65 4.73 1.63 11.58
C GLY A 65 5.61 2.28 10.51
N PRO A 66 6.94 2.13 10.58
CA PRO A 66 7.88 2.86 9.73
C PRO A 66 7.73 2.52 8.24
N ALA A 67 7.50 1.25 7.91
CA ALA A 67 7.38 0.83 6.53
C ALA A 67 6.09 1.39 5.89
N HIS A 68 4.97 1.34 6.61
CA HIS A 68 3.70 1.95 6.21
C HIS A 68 3.83 3.48 6.05
N GLY A 69 4.49 4.13 7.01
CA GLY A 69 4.71 5.58 7.01
C GLY A 69 5.55 6.09 5.84
N GLY A 70 6.61 5.37 5.44
CA GLY A 70 7.41 5.75 4.28
C GLY A 70 6.66 5.61 2.96
N ARG A 71 5.75 4.64 2.84
CA ARG A 71 5.04 4.35 1.58
C ARG A 71 3.86 5.28 1.34
N ARG A 72 3.08 5.57 2.37
CA ARG A 72 2.00 6.57 2.27
C ARG A 72 2.55 7.95 1.90
N ALA A 73 3.68 8.36 2.50
CA ALA A 73 4.32 9.64 2.24
C ALA A 73 4.73 9.69 0.77
N ARG A 74 5.44 8.66 0.28
CA ARG A 74 5.80 8.57 -1.14
C ARG A 74 4.61 8.62 -2.11
N SER A 75 3.46 8.04 -1.78
CA SER A 75 2.28 8.14 -2.66
C SER A 75 1.78 9.59 -2.74
N VAL A 76 1.69 10.27 -1.61
CA VAL A 76 1.25 11.67 -1.53
C VAL A 76 2.29 12.60 -2.16
N ASP A 77 3.57 12.44 -1.83
CA ASP A 77 4.69 13.20 -2.39
C ASP A 77 4.79 13.03 -3.91
N SER A 78 4.45 11.85 -4.45
CA SER A 78 4.43 11.61 -5.90
C SER A 78 3.30 12.39 -6.59
N VAL A 79 2.17 12.59 -5.92
CA VAL A 79 1.09 13.47 -6.43
C VAL A 79 1.49 14.94 -6.30
N GLU A 80 2.14 15.32 -5.19
CA GLU A 80 2.57 16.69 -4.96
C GLU A 80 3.63 17.15 -5.97
N SER A 81 4.62 16.29 -6.23
CA SER A 81 5.70 16.50 -7.21
C SER A 81 5.27 16.35 -8.67
N GLY A 82 4.04 15.92 -8.92
CA GLY A 82 3.49 15.74 -10.28
C GLY A 82 3.95 14.48 -11.00
N VAL A 83 4.68 13.57 -10.35
CA VAL A 83 4.99 12.23 -10.88
C VAL A 83 3.71 11.44 -11.13
N ILE A 84 2.74 11.55 -10.21
CA ILE A 84 1.36 11.12 -10.42
C ILE A 84 0.54 12.38 -10.72
N PRO A 85 -0.11 12.48 -11.88
CA PRO A 85 -0.99 13.60 -12.19
C PRO A 85 -2.11 13.72 -11.14
N ARG A 86 -2.35 14.94 -10.64
CA ARG A 86 -3.35 15.20 -9.58
C ARG A 86 -4.75 14.76 -9.99
N ASP A 87 -5.12 14.92 -11.25
CA ASP A 87 -6.40 14.50 -11.81
C ASP A 87 -6.57 12.98 -11.83
N LYS A 88 -5.49 12.20 -11.70
CA LYS A 88 -5.52 10.73 -11.59
C LYS A 88 -5.49 10.22 -10.17
N ALA A 89 -5.31 11.09 -9.17
CA ALA A 89 -5.20 10.68 -7.77
C ALA A 89 -6.44 9.91 -7.30
N ASP A 90 -7.63 10.28 -7.76
CA ASP A 90 -8.87 9.61 -7.37
C ASP A 90 -9.25 8.43 -8.28
N ASP A 91 -8.68 8.34 -9.48
CA ASP A 91 -9.01 7.29 -10.45
C ASP A 91 -8.07 6.09 -10.36
N TYR A 92 -6.88 6.27 -9.81
CA TYR A 92 -5.86 5.22 -9.73
C TYR A 92 -5.86 4.53 -8.38
N CYS A 93 -5.31 3.32 -8.37
CA CYS A 93 -4.96 2.60 -7.16
C CYS A 93 -3.53 2.04 -7.29
N ILE A 94 -2.89 1.83 -6.14
CA ILE A 94 -1.52 1.33 -6.03
C ILE A 94 -1.52 0.08 -5.16
N LEU A 95 -0.82 -0.97 -5.59
CA LEU A 95 -0.55 -2.16 -4.80
C LEU A 95 0.95 -2.24 -4.54
N VAL A 96 1.35 -2.33 -3.28
CA VAL A 96 2.75 -2.30 -2.87
C VAL A 96 3.08 -3.53 -2.04
N GLY A 97 3.85 -4.43 -2.64
CA GLY A 97 4.41 -5.59 -1.98
C GLY A 97 5.69 -5.22 -1.25
N VAL A 98 5.74 -5.53 0.04
CA VAL A 98 6.81 -5.06 0.93
C VAL A 98 7.60 -6.23 1.46
N PHE A 99 8.92 -6.18 1.25
CA PHE A 99 9.87 -7.05 1.90
C PHE A 99 10.54 -6.33 3.08
N ILE A 100 10.37 -6.90 4.28
CA ILE A 100 11.13 -6.57 5.50
C ILE A 100 11.76 -7.88 5.94
N HIS A 101 13.08 -7.89 6.11
CA HIS A 101 13.79 -9.05 6.64
C HIS A 101 13.37 -9.32 8.09
N TRP A 102 13.49 -10.57 8.55
CA TRP A 102 13.03 -11.01 9.88
C TRP A 102 13.71 -10.26 11.02
#